data_AF-A0A699Z367-F1
#
_entry.id   AF-A0A699Z367-F1
#
_cell.length_a   1.000
_cell.length_b   1.000
_cell.length_c   1.000
_cell.angle_alpha   90.00
_cell.angle_beta   90.00
_cell.angle_gamma   90.00
#
_symmetry.space_group_name_H-M   'P 1'
#
loop_
_entity.id
_entity.type
_entity.pdbx_description
1 polymer ?
#
loop_
_entity_poly.entity_id
_entity_poly.type
_entity_poly.pdbx_seq_one_letter_code
_entity_poly.pdbx_strand_id
1 'polypeptide(L)'
;MQASKNTGVHAAIIAPEDVTLHDLDHCPSFDPAMAVVLFPSDDAVEVQALQPLSLDRVFIIDSKWKKAKELNQHPALRGVRRVRLTHHRSSFWRFHTSGVADDGVCTIECMLLFLRALLQHPLAPPSPDLHAYDDLMWFFAQQHRHIQQQAVLKLQQRKDRKRKAATDEGACAEGP
;
A
#
# COMPACT_ATOMS: atom_id res chain seq x y z
N MET A 1 16.57 -4.64 14.73
CA MET A 1 15.14 -4.50 14.40
C MET A 1 14.93 -4.76 12.92
N GLN A 2 13.92 -5.54 12.54
CA GLN A 2 13.55 -5.72 11.13
C GLN A 2 12.72 -4.50 10.70
N ALA A 3 13.17 -3.77 9.67
CA ALA A 3 12.40 -2.64 9.14
C ALA A 3 11.03 -3.14 8.66
N SER A 4 9.96 -2.53 9.19
CA SER A 4 8.60 -2.78 8.72
C SER A 4 8.47 -2.33 7.27
N LYS A 5 7.64 -3.05 6.51
CA LYS A 5 7.30 -2.72 5.12
C LYS A 5 5.93 -2.04 5.03
N ASN A 6 5.27 -1.80 6.17
CA ASN A 6 4.01 -1.06 6.20
C ASN A 6 4.29 0.40 5.86
N THR A 7 3.46 0.92 4.96
CA THR A 7 3.56 2.29 4.47
C THR A 7 2.36 3.13 4.91
N GLY A 8 1.26 2.49 5.33
CA GLY A 8 0.09 3.18 5.89
C GLY A 8 0.39 3.91 7.19
N VAL A 9 1.33 3.41 8.01
CA VAL A 9 1.74 4.06 9.26
C VAL A 9 2.34 5.45 9.06
N HIS A 10 2.92 5.74 7.90
CA HIS A 10 3.49 7.07 7.65
C HIS A 10 2.39 8.13 7.58
N ALA A 11 1.22 7.81 7.01
CA ALA A 11 0.12 8.74 6.91
C ALA A 11 -0.43 9.11 8.29
N ALA A 12 -0.55 8.13 9.20
CA ALA A 12 -0.95 8.37 10.59
C ALA A 12 0.05 9.24 11.38
N ILE A 13 1.33 9.28 10.98
CA ILE A 13 2.33 10.16 11.59
C ILE A 13 2.22 11.58 11.04
N ILE A 14 2.00 11.73 9.74
CA ILE A 14 1.98 13.03 9.04
C ILE A 14 0.65 13.76 9.28
N ALA A 15 -0.46 13.03 9.32
CA ALA A 15 -1.81 13.56 9.47
C ALA A 15 -2.55 12.80 10.59
N PRO A 16 -2.11 12.95 11.86
CA PRO A 16 -2.65 12.17 12.98
C PRO A 16 -4.11 12.46 13.30
N GLU A 17 -4.62 13.62 12.90
CA GLU A 17 -6.03 14.01 13.09
C GLU A 17 -6.94 13.46 11.98
N ASP A 18 -6.38 13.16 10.81
CA ASP A 18 -7.14 12.71 9.63
C ASP A 18 -7.04 11.20 9.40
N VAL A 19 -6.01 10.56 9.94
CA VAL A 19 -5.71 9.14 9.69
C VAL A 19 -5.61 8.37 10.99
N THR A 20 -6.51 7.41 11.15
CA THR A 20 -6.48 6.46 12.27
C THR A 20 -6.23 5.03 11.77
N LEU A 21 -5.53 4.24 12.59
CA LEU A 21 -5.27 2.82 12.32
C LEU A 21 -6.15 1.97 13.22
N HIS A 22 -6.93 1.07 12.62
CA HIS A 22 -7.83 0.19 13.34
C HIS A 22 -7.69 -1.25 12.82
N ASP A 23 -7.81 -2.21 13.74
CA ASP A 23 -8.25 -3.54 13.37
C ASP A 23 -9.72 -3.47 12.94
N LEU A 24 -10.13 -4.28 11.95
CA LEU A 24 -11.50 -4.25 11.44
C LEU A 24 -12.55 -4.61 12.51
N ASP A 25 -12.18 -5.41 13.51
CA ASP A 25 -13.04 -5.75 14.65
C ASP A 25 -13.25 -4.59 15.63
N HIS A 26 -12.38 -3.57 15.56
CA HIS A 26 -12.39 -2.40 16.44
C HIS A 26 -12.54 -1.10 15.64
N CYS A 27 -13.10 -1.19 14.43
CA CYS A 27 -13.37 -0.02 13.61
C CYS A 27 -14.46 0.84 14.27
N PRO A 28 -14.29 2.18 14.38
CA PRO A 28 -15.33 3.07 14.89
C PRO A 28 -16.60 2.98 14.04
N SER A 29 -17.75 3.36 14.60
CA SER A 29 -19.00 3.45 13.86
C SER A 29 -18.92 4.50 12.74
N PHE A 30 -19.55 4.22 11.61
CA PHE A 30 -19.63 5.10 10.45
C PHE A 30 -20.90 4.79 9.65
N ASP A 31 -21.33 5.73 8.80
CA ASP A 31 -22.39 5.51 7.82
C ASP A 31 -21.80 4.89 6.53
N PRO A 32 -22.19 3.66 6.13
CA PRO A 32 -21.72 3.04 4.90
C PRO A 32 -22.00 3.86 3.63
N ALA A 33 -23.04 4.69 3.60
CA ALA A 33 -23.38 5.52 2.44
C ALA A 33 -22.36 6.65 2.20
N MET A 34 -21.81 7.17 3.31
CA MET A 34 -20.81 8.25 3.35
C MET A 34 -19.37 7.73 3.39
N ALA A 35 -19.18 6.41 3.19
CA ALA A 35 -17.89 5.76 3.24
C ALA A 35 -17.56 5.01 1.94
N VAL A 36 -16.27 4.89 1.67
CA VAL A 36 -15.74 4.07 0.57
C VAL A 36 -14.57 3.22 1.02
N VAL A 37 -14.37 2.08 0.35
CA VAL A 37 -13.17 1.25 0.48
C VAL A 37 -12.36 1.35 -0.80
N LEU A 38 -11.08 1.73 -0.70
CA LEU A 38 -10.16 1.69 -1.84
C LEU A 38 -9.76 0.24 -2.10
N PHE A 39 -10.45 -0.39 -3.03
CA PHE A 39 -10.22 -1.79 -3.37
C PHE A 39 -10.72 -2.08 -4.81
N PRO A 40 -9.88 -2.66 -5.68
CA PRO A 40 -10.30 -3.03 -7.03
C PRO A 40 -11.10 -4.35 -6.98
N SER A 41 -12.42 -4.23 -6.86
CA SER A 41 -13.38 -5.33 -7.03
C SER A 41 -14.18 -5.14 -8.33
N ASP A 42 -14.87 -6.20 -8.77
CA ASP A 42 -15.65 -6.19 -10.01
C ASP A 42 -16.80 -5.16 -9.99
N ASP A 43 -17.32 -4.86 -8.79
CA ASP A 43 -18.35 -3.85 -8.53
C ASP A 43 -17.78 -2.46 -8.18
N ALA A 44 -16.45 -2.28 -8.22
CA ALA A 44 -15.83 -1.03 -7.84
C ALA A 44 -16.08 0.08 -8.88
N VAL A 45 -16.50 1.24 -8.38
CA VAL A 45 -16.65 2.46 -9.20
C VAL A 45 -15.34 3.21 -9.29
N GLU A 46 -15.20 4.06 -10.31
CA GLU A 46 -14.04 4.93 -10.45
C GLU A 46 -14.14 6.14 -9.52
N VAL A 47 -13.01 6.74 -9.16
CA VAL A 47 -12.97 7.94 -8.30
C VAL A 47 -13.81 9.07 -8.90
N GLN A 48 -13.87 9.19 -10.23
CA GLN A 48 -14.65 10.19 -10.97
C GLN A 48 -16.17 10.01 -10.84
N ALA A 49 -16.63 8.83 -10.42
CA ALA A 49 -18.04 8.58 -10.16
C ALA A 49 -18.45 8.96 -8.73
N LEU A 50 -17.50 9.41 -7.90
CA LEU A 50 -17.78 9.80 -6.52
C LEU A 50 -18.33 11.22 -6.44
N GLN A 51 -18.97 11.50 -5.31
CA GLN A 51 -19.29 12.86 -4.89
C GLN A 51 -18.38 13.17 -3.69
N PRO A 52 -17.24 13.85 -3.87
CA PRO A 52 -16.24 14.01 -2.81
C PRO A 52 -16.80 14.64 -1.53
N LEU A 53 -17.72 15.61 -1.69
CA LEU A 53 -18.35 16.32 -0.57
C LEU A 53 -19.36 15.47 0.21
N SER A 54 -19.72 14.28 -0.28
CA SER A 54 -20.61 13.34 0.42
C SER A 54 -19.82 12.22 1.13
N LEU A 55 -18.50 12.34 1.27
CA LEU A 55 -17.67 11.32 1.87
C LEU A 55 -17.13 11.79 3.22
N ASP A 56 -17.37 11.01 4.25
CA ASP A 56 -16.86 11.22 5.61
C ASP A 56 -15.66 10.31 5.90
N ARG A 57 -15.58 9.15 5.22
CA ARG A 57 -14.58 8.11 5.49
C ARG A 57 -14.06 7.46 4.22
N VAL A 58 -12.77 7.20 4.20
CA VAL A 58 -12.10 6.38 3.18
C VAL A 58 -11.31 5.29 3.89
N PHE A 59 -11.64 4.04 3.60
CA PHE A 59 -10.94 2.89 4.14
C PHE A 59 -9.88 2.38 3.17
N ILE A 60 -8.68 2.17 3.68
CA ILE A 60 -7.59 1.50 2.96
C ILE A 60 -7.19 0.26 3.75
N ILE A 61 -7.15 -0.89 3.09
CA ILE A 61 -6.78 -2.16 3.71
C ILE A 61 -5.27 -2.35 3.62
N ASP A 62 -4.54 -2.04 4.69
CA ASP A 62 -3.07 -2.17 4.76
C ASP A 62 -2.65 -3.63 5.02
N SER A 63 -2.67 -4.46 3.98
CA SER A 63 -2.22 -5.86 4.08
C SER A 63 -1.72 -6.40 2.73
N LYS A 64 -1.16 -7.61 2.73
CA LYS A 64 -0.84 -8.32 1.49
C LYS A 64 -2.13 -8.66 0.74
N TRP A 65 -2.13 -8.62 -0.60
CA TRP A 65 -3.31 -8.83 -1.44
C TRP A 65 -4.19 -10.04 -1.09
N LYS A 66 -3.61 -11.22 -0.82
CA LYS A 66 -4.42 -12.38 -0.41
C LYS A 66 -5.25 -12.08 0.83
N LYS A 67 -4.61 -11.49 1.85
CA LYS A 67 -5.30 -11.08 3.08
C LYS A 67 -6.23 -9.89 2.84
N ALA A 68 -5.86 -8.96 1.97
CA ALA A 68 -6.69 -7.81 1.63
C ALA A 68 -8.02 -8.25 0.98
N LYS A 69 -7.99 -9.26 0.10
CA LYS A 69 -9.19 -9.87 -0.48
C LYS A 69 -10.11 -10.46 0.58
N GLU A 70 -9.55 -11.16 1.57
CA GLU A 70 -10.32 -11.70 2.71
C GLU A 70 -10.91 -10.56 3.57
N LEU A 71 -10.10 -9.56 3.92
CA LEU A 71 -10.52 -8.42 4.76
C LEU A 71 -11.56 -7.54 4.05
N ASN A 72 -11.52 -7.41 2.72
CA ASN A 72 -12.52 -6.69 1.95
C ASN A 72 -13.93 -7.31 2.09
N GLN A 73 -14.05 -8.59 2.46
CA GLN A 73 -15.32 -9.27 2.67
C GLN A 73 -15.80 -9.21 4.13
N HIS A 74 -15.08 -8.49 5.00
CA HIS A 74 -15.41 -8.43 6.42
C HIS A 74 -16.79 -7.82 6.68
N PRO A 75 -17.57 -8.34 7.67
CA PRO A 75 -18.89 -7.80 8.00
C PRO A 75 -18.91 -6.30 8.31
N ALA A 76 -17.82 -5.78 8.90
CA ALA A 76 -17.69 -4.35 9.20
C ALA A 76 -17.73 -3.45 7.94
N LEU A 77 -17.38 -3.99 6.76
CA LEU A 77 -17.39 -3.26 5.49
C LEU A 77 -18.61 -3.59 4.62
N ARG A 78 -19.63 -4.25 5.20
CA ARG A 78 -20.86 -4.58 4.48
C ARG A 78 -21.60 -3.31 4.07
N GLY A 79 -22.04 -3.25 2.82
CA GLY A 79 -22.77 -2.09 2.28
C GLY A 79 -21.88 -0.90 1.89
N VAL A 80 -20.59 -0.91 2.22
CA VAL A 80 -19.66 0.16 1.84
C VAL A 80 -19.28 0.03 0.37
N ARG A 81 -19.31 1.14 -0.37
CA ARG A 81 -18.96 1.12 -1.80
C ARG A 81 -17.46 0.89 -1.99
N ARG A 82 -17.09 0.14 -3.04
CA ARG A 82 -15.69 -0.03 -3.44
C ARG A 82 -15.33 0.97 -4.52
N VAL A 83 -14.12 1.48 -4.43
CA VAL A 83 -13.56 2.43 -5.38
C VAL A 83 -12.25 1.89 -5.92
N ARG A 84 -12.12 1.91 -7.24
CA ARG A 84 -10.89 1.56 -7.95
C ARG A 84 -10.21 2.81 -8.49
N LEU A 85 -8.89 2.78 -8.44
CA LEU A 85 -8.04 3.76 -9.12
C LEU A 85 -7.96 3.40 -10.61
N THR A 86 -7.93 4.38 -11.49
CA THR A 86 -7.73 4.19 -12.93
C THR A 86 -6.30 4.56 -13.31
N HIS A 87 -5.75 3.91 -14.35
CA HIS A 87 -4.48 4.25 -15.01
C HIS A 87 -3.29 4.52 -14.07
N HIS A 88 -2.87 3.51 -13.30
CA HIS A 88 -1.71 3.62 -12.43
C HIS A 88 -0.75 2.47 -12.68
N ARG A 89 0.52 2.81 -12.90
CA ARG A 89 1.63 1.87 -12.79
C ARG A 89 2.34 2.20 -11.49
N SER A 90 2.34 1.27 -10.56
CA SER A 90 3.09 1.47 -9.32
C SER A 90 4.57 1.66 -9.64
N SER A 91 5.17 2.65 -9.00
CA SER A 91 6.60 2.91 -9.09
C SER A 91 7.41 1.99 -8.17
N PHE A 92 6.72 1.25 -7.29
CA PHE A 92 7.33 0.52 -6.18
C PHE A 92 6.85 -0.93 -6.04
N TRP A 93 6.02 -1.39 -6.97
CA TRP A 93 5.51 -2.76 -7.01
C TRP A 93 6.65 -3.77 -7.16
N ARG A 94 6.62 -4.82 -6.35
CA ARG A 94 7.63 -5.89 -6.36
C ARG A 94 7.15 -7.00 -7.27
N PHE A 95 7.93 -7.33 -8.30
CA PHE A 95 7.78 -8.43 -9.26
C PHE A 95 7.75 -9.86 -8.67
N HIS A 96 7.25 -10.06 -7.44
CA HIS A 96 7.29 -11.34 -6.75
C HIS A 96 5.91 -11.91 -6.40
N THR A 97 4.82 -11.33 -6.92
CA THR A 97 3.48 -11.90 -6.77
C THR A 97 2.96 -12.33 -8.14
N SER A 98 3.21 -13.58 -8.52
CA SER A 98 2.60 -14.16 -9.72
C SER A 98 1.07 -14.09 -9.62
N GLY A 99 0.41 -13.51 -10.62
CA GLY A 99 -1.06 -13.46 -10.70
C GLY A 99 -1.74 -12.23 -10.07
N VAL A 100 -1.00 -11.19 -9.69
CA VAL A 100 -1.57 -9.85 -9.45
C VAL A 100 -1.19 -9.00 -10.65
N ALA A 101 -2.18 -8.46 -11.36
CA ALA A 101 -2.01 -7.61 -12.53
C ALA A 101 -1.11 -6.40 -12.24
N ASP A 102 -0.66 -5.71 -13.29
CA ASP A 102 0.19 -4.51 -13.23
C ASP A 102 -0.43 -3.32 -12.46
N ASP A 103 -1.67 -3.49 -12.00
CA ASP A 103 -2.55 -2.55 -11.32
C ASP A 103 -2.37 -2.56 -9.79
N GLY A 104 -1.39 -3.31 -9.26
CA GLY A 104 -1.12 -3.34 -7.82
C GLY A 104 -0.29 -2.15 -7.34
N VAL A 105 -0.82 -1.34 -6.43
CA VAL A 105 -0.08 -0.26 -5.72
C VAL A 105 0.11 -0.58 -4.23
N CYS A 106 1.13 0.01 -3.60
CA CYS A 106 1.25 -0.03 -2.15
C CYS A 106 0.29 0.96 -1.46
N THR A 107 0.07 0.80 -0.16
CA THR A 107 -0.90 1.56 0.64
C THR A 107 -0.74 3.07 0.51
N ILE A 108 0.50 3.57 0.54
CA ILE A 108 0.77 5.01 0.42
C ILE A 108 0.58 5.54 -1.00
N GLU A 109 0.90 4.74 -2.03
CA GLU A 109 0.61 5.08 -3.43
C GLU A 109 -0.89 5.13 -3.66
N CYS A 110 -1.62 4.16 -3.10
CA CYS A 110 -3.08 4.11 -3.16
C CYS A 110 -3.70 5.40 -2.60
N MET A 111 -3.23 5.83 -1.43
CA MET A 111 -3.65 7.08 -0.80
C MET A 111 -3.32 8.31 -1.65
N LEU A 112 -2.06 8.45 -2.11
CA LEU A 112 -1.63 9.58 -2.93
C LEU A 112 -2.45 9.69 -4.23
N LEU A 113 -2.59 8.58 -4.95
CA LEU A 113 -3.32 8.53 -6.22
C LEU A 113 -4.80 8.87 -6.03
N PHE A 114 -5.40 8.37 -4.95
CA PHE A 114 -6.77 8.70 -4.59
C PHE A 114 -6.94 10.20 -4.30
N LEU A 115 -6.09 10.77 -3.44
CA LEU A 115 -6.14 12.19 -3.09
C LEU A 115 -5.93 13.09 -4.33
N ARG A 116 -5.00 12.74 -5.21
CA ARG A 116 -4.80 13.45 -6.48
C ARG A 116 -6.02 13.36 -7.39
N ALA A 117 -6.63 12.19 -7.50
CA ALA A 117 -7.85 12.00 -8.29
C ALA A 117 -9.02 12.81 -7.70
N LEU A 118 -9.11 12.95 -6.37
CA LEU A 118 -10.07 13.83 -5.72
C LEU A 118 -9.81 15.31 -5.99
N LEU A 119 -8.55 15.78 -5.91
CA LEU A 119 -8.22 17.18 -6.23
C LEU A 119 -8.55 17.55 -7.68
N GLN A 120 -8.44 16.60 -8.60
CA GLN A 120 -8.79 16.77 -10.01
C GLN A 120 -10.28 16.58 -10.29
N HIS A 121 -11.09 16.25 -9.28
CA HIS A 121 -12.50 15.97 -9.45
C HIS A 121 -13.27 17.27 -9.75
N PRO A 122 -14.16 17.32 -10.77
CA PRO A 122 -14.87 18.55 -11.14
C PRO A 122 -15.75 19.14 -10.03
N LEU A 123 -16.21 18.30 -9.11
CA LEU A 123 -17.02 18.69 -7.94
C LEU A 123 -16.19 18.91 -6.67
N ALA A 124 -14.87 18.75 -6.72
CA ALA A 124 -14.03 19.06 -5.57
C ALA A 124 -13.89 20.58 -5.40
N PRO A 125 -13.73 21.06 -4.16
CA PRO A 125 -13.41 22.46 -3.94
C PRO A 125 -12.11 22.82 -4.66
N PRO A 126 -12.00 24.04 -5.23
CA PRO A 126 -10.78 24.47 -5.89
C PRO A 126 -9.63 24.46 -4.90
N SER A 127 -8.69 23.53 -5.10
CA SER A 127 -7.42 23.49 -4.37
C SER A 127 -6.33 24.06 -5.27
N PRO A 128 -5.53 25.03 -4.78
CA PRO A 128 -4.52 25.68 -5.60
C PRO A 128 -3.25 24.85 -5.79
N ASP A 129 -3.08 23.72 -5.08
CA ASP A 129 -1.80 23.03 -5.02
C ASP A 129 -1.87 21.51 -5.27
N LEU A 130 -1.35 21.08 -6.43
CA LEU A 130 -1.15 19.65 -6.75
C LEU A 130 -0.07 18.98 -5.88
N HIS A 131 0.80 19.78 -5.24
CA HIS A 131 1.90 19.33 -4.39
C HIS A 131 1.54 19.23 -2.91
N ALA A 132 0.26 19.46 -2.55
CA ALA A 132 -0.23 19.41 -1.17
C ALA A 132 0.04 18.08 -0.44
N TYR A 133 0.44 17.03 -1.14
CA TYR A 133 0.71 15.70 -0.60
C TYR A 133 2.13 15.19 -0.88
N ASP A 134 3.07 16.06 -1.28
CA ASP A 134 4.43 15.64 -1.61
C ASP A 134 5.19 15.09 -0.40
N ASP A 135 4.90 15.61 0.80
CA ASP A 135 5.48 15.13 2.07
C ASP A 135 5.13 13.65 2.35
N LEU A 136 3.97 13.19 1.86
CA LEU A 136 3.53 11.80 1.98
C LEU A 136 4.51 10.84 1.31
N MET A 137 5.10 11.28 0.19
CA MET A 137 6.05 10.47 -0.59
C MET A 137 7.47 10.55 -0.07
N TRP A 138 7.83 11.58 0.70
CA TRP A 138 9.16 11.73 1.24
C TRP A 138 9.52 10.56 2.17
N PHE A 139 8.70 10.28 3.19
CA PHE A 139 8.94 9.19 4.14
C PHE A 139 8.95 7.82 3.45
N PHE A 140 8.06 7.65 2.48
CA PHE A 140 8.03 6.43 1.68
C PHE A 140 9.31 6.24 0.87
N ALA A 141 9.82 7.27 0.19
CA ALA A 141 11.05 7.18 -0.59
C ALA A 141 12.26 6.81 0.30
N GLN A 142 12.33 7.37 1.50
CA GLN A 142 13.37 7.03 2.48
C GLN A 142 13.27 5.56 2.94
N GLN A 143 12.07 5.11 3.34
CA GLN A 143 11.84 3.71 3.76
C GLN A 143 12.14 2.74 2.61
N HIS A 144 11.70 3.06 1.41
CA HIS A 144 11.92 2.25 0.21
C HIS A 144 13.41 2.08 -0.08
N ARG A 145 14.19 3.18 -0.07
CA ARG A 145 15.64 3.14 -0.26
C ARG A 145 16.33 2.26 0.79
N HIS A 146 15.94 2.40 2.05
CA HIS A 146 16.48 1.59 3.13
C HIS A 146 16.18 0.09 2.93
N ILE A 147 14.93 -0.28 2.56
CA ILE A 147 14.56 -1.67 2.31
C ILE A 147 15.33 -2.25 1.12
N GLN A 148 15.53 -1.47 0.05
CA GLN A 148 16.32 -1.90 -1.11
C GLN A 148 17.77 -2.19 -0.72
N GLN A 149 18.42 -1.29 0.03
CA GLN A 149 19.79 -1.49 0.52
C GLN A 149 19.90 -2.77 1.36
N GLN A 150 18.97 -2.98 2.27
CA GLN A 150 18.91 -4.19 3.10
C GLN A 150 18.70 -5.47 2.26
N ALA A 151 17.91 -5.41 1.19
CA ALA A 151 17.70 -6.54 0.29
C ALA A 151 18.97 -6.91 -0.47
N VAL A 152 19.71 -5.92 -0.98
CA VAL A 152 21.01 -6.12 -1.65
C VAL A 152 22.02 -6.78 -0.70
N LEU A 153 22.15 -6.27 0.53
CA LEU A 153 23.06 -6.84 1.53
C LEU A 153 22.71 -8.30 1.85
N LYS A 154 21.42 -8.64 1.99
CA LYS A 154 20.98 -10.02 2.22
C LYS A 154 21.28 -10.94 1.03
N LEU A 155 21.14 -10.45 -0.19
CA LEU A 155 21.50 -11.22 -1.40
C LEU A 155 23.01 -11.49 -1.44
N GLN A 156 23.84 -10.48 -1.12
CA GLN A 156 25.29 -10.62 -1.02
C GLN A 156 25.66 -11.70 0.02
N GLN A 157 25.14 -11.58 1.25
CA GLN A 157 25.38 -12.55 2.32
C GLN A 157 24.94 -13.98 1.95
N ARG A 158 23.83 -14.14 1.21
CA ARG A 158 23.39 -15.46 0.73
C ARG A 158 24.34 -16.02 -0.32
N LYS A 159 24.87 -15.20 -1.22
CA LYS A 159 25.90 -15.62 -2.19
C LYS A 159 27.19 -16.02 -1.49
N ASP A 160 27.65 -15.23 -0.53
CA ASP A 160 28.88 -15.49 0.22
C ASP A 160 28.77 -16.78 1.05
N ARG A 161 27.62 -17.01 1.71
CA ARG A 161 27.35 -18.26 2.43
C ARG A 161 27.35 -19.48 1.51
N LYS A 162 26.71 -19.38 0.32
CA LYS A 162 26.73 -20.46 -0.68
C LYS A 162 28.14 -20.75 -1.19
N ARG A 163 28.93 -19.70 -1.45
CA ARG A 163 30.32 -19.84 -1.90
C ARG A 163 31.20 -20.50 -0.84
N LYS A 164 31.04 -20.09 0.43
CA LYS A 164 31.77 -20.69 1.56
C LYS A 164 31.41 -22.16 1.77
N ALA A 165 30.12 -22.52 1.75
CA ALA A 165 29.67 -23.90 1.85
C ALA A 165 30.21 -24.80 0.71
N ALA A 166 30.25 -24.29 -0.53
CA ALA A 166 30.83 -25.03 -1.66
C ALA A 166 32.36 -25.19 -1.57
N THR A 167 33.05 -24.27 -0.87
CA THR A 167 34.51 -24.37 -0.65
C THR A 167 34.83 -25.40 0.44
N ASP A 168 34.01 -25.43 1.51
CA ASP A 168 34.16 -26.41 2.60
C ASP A 168 33.79 -27.84 2.17
N GLU A 169 32.76 -28.04 1.33
CA GLU A 169 32.41 -29.36 0.75
C GLU A 169 33.48 -29.89 -0.22
N GLY A 170 34.11 -29.00 -1.02
CA GLY A 170 35.24 -29.38 -1.88
C GLY A 170 36.49 -29.76 -1.11
N ALA A 171 36.75 -29.11 0.03
CA ALA A 171 37.89 -29.43 0.90
C ALA A 171 37.73 -30.77 1.66
N CYS A 172 36.49 -31.19 1.95
CA CYS A 172 36.22 -32.51 2.53
C CYS A 172 36.28 -33.67 1.52
N ALA A 173 36.17 -33.41 0.22
CA ALA A 173 36.24 -34.43 -0.83
C ALA A 173 37.69 -34.76 -1.28
N GLU A 174 38.67 -33.94 -0.89
CA GLU A 174 40.10 -34.11 -1.22
C GLU A 174 40.98 -34.47 0.00
N GLY A 175 40.40 -35.12 1.03
CA GLY A 175 41.15 -35.73 2.13
C GLY A 175 41.49 -37.20 1.85
N PRO A 176 42.66 -37.69 2.30
CA PRO A 176 43.44 -38.80 1.72
C PRO A 176 42.81 -40.20 1.75
#